data_AF-A0A6P5XET6-F1
#
_entry.id   AF-A0A6P5XET6-F1
#
_cell.length_a   1.000
_cell.length_b   1.000
_cell.length_c   1.000
_cell.angle_alpha   90.00
_cell.angle_beta   90.00
_cell.angle_gamma   90.00
#
_symmetry.space_group_name_H-M   'P 1'
#
loop_
_entity.id
_entity.type
_entity.pdbx_description
1 polymer ?
#
loop_
_entity_poly.entity_id
_entity_poly.type
_entity_poly.pdbx_seq_one_letter_code
_entity_poly.pdbx_strand_id
1 'polypeptide(L)'
;MDPVKPRETKTGRSFRKTHVSEEELVKLSENNVRASILHSIFAKGGLLNYKLGENDLEASSLYPDHKYTTIDQLLDIFLVDPPKPALAAL
;
A
#
# COMPACT_ATOMS: atom_id res chain seq x y z
N MET A 1 -6.36 6.07 1.74
CA MET A 1 -5.42 6.36 2.84
C MET A 1 -4.20 7.05 2.24
N ASP A 2 -3.76 8.21 2.77
CA ASP A 2 -2.53 8.89 2.30
C ASP A 2 -1.35 8.52 3.21
N PRO A 3 -0.47 7.57 2.82
CA PRO A 3 0.66 7.17 3.64
C PRO A 3 1.81 8.18 3.64
N VAL A 4 1.77 9.22 2.78
CA VAL A 4 2.85 10.21 2.69
C VAL A 4 2.86 11.12 3.90
N LYS A 5 1.69 11.57 4.36
CA LYS A 5 1.52 12.47 5.50
C LYS A 5 2.21 11.96 6.78
N PRO A 6 1.93 10.73 7.27
CA PRO A 6 2.63 10.18 8.44
C PRO A 6 4.16 10.12 8.26
N ARG A 7 4.64 9.78 7.06
CA ARG A 7 6.08 9.73 6.77
C ARG A 7 6.73 11.11 6.81
N GLU A 8 6.07 12.15 6.28
CA GLU A 8 6.54 13.54 6.37
C GLU A 8 6.69 13.96 7.82
N THR A 9 5.68 13.67 8.65
CA THR A 9 5.73 13.95 10.09
C THR A 9 6.89 13.23 10.77
N LYS A 10 7.05 11.92 10.56
CA LYS A 10 8.10 11.15 11.25
C LYS A 10 9.52 11.50 10.81
N THR A 11 9.70 11.91 9.55
CA THR A 11 11.03 12.29 9.02
C THR A 11 11.35 13.78 9.22
N GLY A 12 10.35 14.60 9.55
CA GLY A 12 10.48 16.06 9.56
C GLY A 12 10.74 16.66 8.18
N ARG A 13 10.45 15.93 7.10
CA ARG A 13 10.72 16.33 5.71
C ARG A 13 9.41 16.49 4.96
N SER A 14 9.33 17.47 4.06
CA SER A 14 8.26 17.55 3.06
C SER A 14 8.70 16.88 1.76
N PHE A 15 7.78 16.19 1.09
CA PHE A 15 8.02 15.57 -0.21
C PHE A 15 7.23 16.29 -1.30
N ARG A 16 7.87 16.52 -2.44
CA ARG A 16 7.15 16.97 -3.65
C ARG A 16 6.29 15.81 -4.15
N LYS A 17 4.97 15.96 -4.10
CA LYS A 17 4.02 14.99 -4.65
C LYS A 17 3.90 15.18 -6.15
N THR A 18 4.27 14.17 -6.93
CA THR A 18 4.02 14.11 -8.36
C THR A 18 2.83 13.20 -8.60
N HIS A 19 1.82 13.71 -9.29
CA HIS A 19 0.65 12.93 -9.68
C HIS A 19 0.88 12.30 -11.06
N VAL A 20 0.49 11.04 -11.20
CA VAL A 20 0.40 10.32 -12.48
C VAL A 20 -1.09 10.04 -12.68
N SER A 21 -1.61 10.40 -13.86
CA SER A 21 -3.05 10.25 -14.13
C SER A 21 -3.43 8.77 -14.28
N GLU A 22 -4.71 8.46 -14.07
CA GLU A 22 -5.18 7.09 -14.26
C GLU A 22 -5.02 6.66 -15.74
N GLU A 23 -5.31 7.55 -16.68
CA GLU A 23 -5.19 7.29 -18.12
C GLU A 23 -3.74 6.99 -18.53
N GLU A 24 -2.77 7.71 -17.96
CA GLU A 24 -1.35 7.44 -18.16
C GLU A 24 -0.97 6.04 -17.62
N LEU A 25 -1.46 5.70 -16.43
CA LEU A 25 -1.18 4.41 -15.81
C LEU A 25 -1.84 3.24 -16.58
N VAL A 26 -3.04 3.45 -17.13
CA VAL A 26 -3.72 2.48 -18.01
C VAL A 26 -2.90 2.24 -19.27
N LYS A 27 -2.44 3.29 -19.95
CA LYS A 27 -1.58 3.13 -21.14
C LYS A 27 -0.30 2.35 -20.83
N LEU A 28 0.34 2.64 -19.69
CA LEU A 28 1.52 1.89 -19.25
C LEU A 28 1.20 0.41 -19.00
N SER A 29 0.00 0.12 -18.50
CA SER A 29 -0.43 -1.24 -18.13
C SER A 29 -0.63 -2.18 -19.31
N GLU A 30 -0.81 -1.67 -20.53
CA GLU A 30 -1.08 -2.48 -21.73
C GLU A 30 0.02 -3.51 -22.03
N ASN A 31 1.27 -3.19 -21.69
CA ASN A 31 2.43 -4.06 -21.90
C ASN A 31 3.31 -4.21 -20.64
N ASN A 32 2.80 -3.84 -19.47
CA ASN A 32 3.57 -3.87 -18.22
C ASN A 32 2.71 -4.33 -17.04
N VAL A 33 2.88 -5.61 -16.69
CA VAL A 33 2.17 -6.25 -15.57
C VAL A 33 2.31 -5.48 -14.25
N ARG A 34 3.47 -4.87 -13.97
CA ARG A 34 3.65 -4.07 -12.75
C ARG A 34 2.80 -2.82 -12.76
N ALA A 35 2.69 -2.14 -13.90
CA ALA A 35 1.79 -0.99 -14.03
C ALA A 35 0.33 -1.40 -13.85
N SER A 36 -0.07 -2.57 -14.37
CA SER A 36 -1.42 -3.13 -14.16
C SER A 36 -1.69 -3.43 -12.67
N ILE A 37 -0.72 -4.00 -11.94
CA ILE A 37 -0.82 -4.24 -10.50
C ILE A 37 -0.97 -2.92 -9.74
N LEU A 38 -0.15 -1.91 -10.06
CA LEU A 38 -0.24 -0.58 -9.43
C LEU A 38 -1.59 0.10 -9.71
N HIS A 39 -2.10 0.01 -10.94
CA HIS A 39 -3.42 0.54 -11.31
C HIS A 39 -4.55 -0.13 -10.51
N SER A 40 -4.54 -1.46 -10.44
CA SER A 40 -5.52 -2.23 -9.67
C SER A 40 -5.53 -1.80 -8.20
N ILE A 41 -4.36 -1.73 -7.56
CA ILE A 41 -4.26 -1.45 -6.12
C ILE A 41 -4.53 0.03 -5.82
N PHE A 42 -3.87 0.95 -6.52
CA PHE A 42 -3.84 2.37 -6.12
C PHE A 42 -4.82 3.27 -6.86
N ALA A 43 -5.26 2.92 -8.08
CA ALA A 43 -6.27 3.70 -8.81
C ALA A 43 -7.67 3.11 -8.64
N LYS A 44 -7.83 1.79 -8.79
CA LYS A 44 -9.13 1.11 -8.62
C LYS A 44 -9.45 0.72 -7.19
N GLY A 45 -8.45 0.72 -6.29
CA GLY A 45 -8.65 0.32 -4.89
C GLY A 45 -8.98 -1.17 -4.74
N GLY A 46 -8.48 -2.05 -5.61
CA GLY A 46 -8.88 -3.46 -5.71
C GLY A 46 -8.74 -4.30 -4.45
N LEU A 47 -7.97 -3.85 -3.45
CA LEU A 47 -7.84 -4.51 -2.15
C LEU A 47 -8.95 -4.13 -1.15
N LEU A 48 -9.71 -3.06 -1.41
CA LEU A 48 -10.65 -2.45 -0.46
C LEU A 48 -12.01 -2.09 -1.08
N ASN A 49 -12.17 -2.26 -2.39
CA ASN A 49 -13.38 -1.86 -3.12
C ASN A 49 -14.51 -2.91 -3.08
N TYR A 50 -14.43 -3.87 -2.15
CA TYR A 50 -15.43 -4.91 -1.95
C TYR A 50 -15.82 -4.99 -0.46
N LYS A 51 -16.93 -5.68 -0.19
CA LYS A 51 -17.37 -6.01 1.18
C LYS A 51 -17.16 -7.49 1.42
N LEU A 52 -16.80 -7.84 2.65
CA LEU A 52 -16.72 -9.22 3.09
C LEU A 52 -18.11 -9.87 3.00
N GLY A 53 -18.19 -11.05 2.39
CA GLY A 53 -19.37 -11.89 2.38
C GLY A 53 -19.55 -12.65 3.69
N GLU A 54 -20.68 -13.34 3.83
CA GLU A 54 -21.04 -14.09 5.05
C GLU A 54 -20.02 -15.17 5.43
N ASN A 55 -19.33 -15.74 4.43
CA ASN A 55 -18.34 -16.79 4.62
C ASN A 55 -16.89 -16.27 4.66
N ASP A 56 -16.68 -14.96 4.49
CA ASP A 56 -15.34 -14.38 4.53
C ASP A 56 -14.91 -14.14 5.97
N LEU A 57 -13.65 -14.39 6.27
CA LEU A 57 -13.07 -14.19 7.59
C LEU A 57 -12.02 -13.09 7.56
N GLU A 58 -12.12 -12.17 8.53
CA GLU A 58 -11.09 -11.17 8.77
C GLU A 58 -10.15 -11.69 9.86
N ALA A 59 -8.88 -11.86 9.52
CA ALA A 59 -7.91 -12.58 10.36
C ALA A 59 -7.63 -11.89 11.71
N SER A 60 -7.66 -10.54 11.77
CA SER A 60 -7.44 -9.80 13.02
C SER A 60 -8.55 -10.03 14.04
N SER A 61 -9.75 -10.39 13.58
CA SER A 61 -10.91 -10.72 14.41
C SER A 61 -10.83 -12.14 14.99
N LEU A 62 -10.02 -13.04 14.40
CA LEU A 62 -9.89 -14.43 14.84
C LEU A 62 -8.90 -14.59 16.01
N TYR A 63 -7.88 -13.73 16.08
CA TYR A 63 -6.82 -13.79 17.09
C TYR A 63 -6.64 -12.43 17.76
N PRO A 64 -7.54 -12.01 18.67
CA PRO A 64 -7.51 -10.66 19.26
C PRO A 64 -6.25 -10.38 20.07
N ASP A 65 -5.62 -11.43 20.60
CA ASP A 65 -4.34 -11.36 21.31
C ASP A 65 -3.14 -11.17 20.36
N HIS A 66 -3.32 -11.44 19.06
CA HIS A 66 -2.30 -11.30 18.03
C HIS A 66 -2.53 -10.06 17.17
N LYS A 67 -1.95 -8.94 17.58
CA LYS A 67 -2.07 -7.67 16.88
C LYS A 67 -1.07 -7.58 15.73
N TYR A 68 -1.57 -7.29 14.53
CA TYR A 68 -0.72 -6.93 13.40
C TYR A 68 0.08 -5.65 13.68
N THR A 69 1.29 -5.58 13.13
CA THR A 69 2.08 -4.35 13.12
C THR A 69 1.30 -3.27 12.40
N THR A 70 1.04 -2.16 13.10
CA THR A 70 0.31 -1.03 12.52
C THR A 70 1.19 -0.29 11.51
N ILE A 71 0.57 0.53 10.65
CA ILE A 71 1.33 1.35 9.69
C ILE A 71 2.27 2.34 10.40
N ASP A 72 1.87 2.85 11.57
CA ASP A 72 2.71 3.75 12.36
C ASP A 72 3.99 3.05 12.85
N GLN A 73 3.84 1.86 13.42
CA GLN A 73 4.95 1.02 13.88
C GLN A 73 5.83 0.56 12.71
N LEU A 74 5.23 0.23 11.57
CA LEU A 74 5.98 -0.11 10.37
C LEU A 74 6.88 1.04 9.94
N LEU A 75 6.37 2.28 9.94
CA LEU A 75 7.17 3.45 9.61
C LEU A 75 8.34 3.66 10.59
N ASP A 76 8.19 3.32 11.88
CA ASP A 76 9.30 3.36 12.84
C ASP A 76 10.40 2.36 12.48
N ILE A 77 10.03 1.14 12.06
CA ILE A 77 10.99 0.14 11.57
C ILE A 77 11.80 0.71 10.40
N PHE A 78 11.15 1.36 9.43
CA PHE A 78 11.83 1.98 8.29
C PHE A 78 12.77 3.14 8.64
N LEU A 79 12.61 3.78 9.81
CA LEU A 79 13.49 4.85 10.27
C LEU A 79 14.75 4.33 10.97
N VAL A 80 14.62 3.18 11.65
CA VAL A 80 15.70 2.60 12.46
C VAL A 80 16.52 1.59 11.66
N ASP A 81 15.85 0.60 11.05
CA ASP A 81 16.49 -0.48 10.30
C ASP A 81 15.57 -0.93 9.15
N PRO A 82 15.58 -0.21 8.01
CA PRO A 82 14.68 -0.50 6.91
C PRO A 82 15.00 -1.85 6.25
N PRO A 83 14.02 -2.75 6.06
CA PRO A 83 14.24 -3.99 5.34
C PRO A 83 14.62 -3.72 3.88
N LYS A 84 15.40 -4.62 3.29
CA LYS A 84 15.81 -4.50 1.89
C LYS A 84 14.58 -4.55 0.96
N PRO A 85 14.45 -3.62 0.00
CA PRO A 85 13.40 -3.69 -1.01
C PRO A 85 13.48 -5.00 -1.80
N ALA A 86 12.33 -5.60 -2.06
CA ALA A 86 12.20 -6.81 -2.86
C ALA A 86 11.49 -6.52 -4.18
N LEU A 87 11.82 -7.29 -5.21
CA LEU A 87 11.17 -7.25 -6.51
C LEU A 87 10.60 -8.62 -6.82
N ALA A 88 9.28 -8.71 -6.96
CA ALA A 88 8.64 -9.95 -7.35
C ALA A 88 9.06 -10.36 -8.76
N ALA A 89 9.24 -11.67 -8.96
CA ALA A 89 9.32 -12.26 -10.28
C ALA A 89 7.97 -12.03 -11.00
N LEU A 90 8.04 -11.75 -12.31
CA LEU A 90 6.88 -11.58 -13.19
C LEU A 90 6.78 -12.77 -14.13
#